data_AF-A0A2V6PTV5-F1
#
_entry.id   AF-A0A2V6PTV5-F1
#
_cell.length_a   1.000
_cell.length_b   1.000
_cell.length_c   1.000
_cell.angle_alpha   90.00
_cell.angle_beta   90.00
_cell.angle_gamma   90.00
#
_symmetry.space_group_name_H-M   'P 1'
#
loop_
_entity.id
_entity.type
_entity.pdbx_description
1 polymer ?
#
loop_
_entity_poly.entity_id
_entity_poly.type
_entity_poly.pdbx_seq_one_letter_code
_entity_poly.pdbx_strand_id
1 'polypeptide(L)'
;MPDPRELVFALEFRGRGESLPGSTTQRRARTSAPSQTLSTLVGADGVFARVEPVDGERATLEARVERFGDGTFVEEGEITYGTAGKVTFTTQGRGWVAPAPTPGAVYGAVVWTVTGGAGRFAGARGLITSNFAVSAAGEVVDHHVARLLLP
;
A
#
# COMPACT_ATOMS: atom_id res chain seq x y z
N MET A 1 -24.38 -9.45 18.81
CA MET A 1 -23.58 -9.05 17.63
C MET A 1 -22.48 -10.08 17.47
N PRO A 2 -22.08 -10.48 16.25
CA PRO A 2 -20.91 -11.33 16.11
C PRO A 2 -19.69 -10.65 16.75
N ASP A 3 -18.76 -11.46 17.25
CA ASP A 3 -17.51 -10.93 17.79
C ASP A 3 -16.69 -10.31 16.66
N PRO A 4 -16.07 -9.14 16.90
CA PRO A 4 -15.28 -8.48 15.87
C PRO A 4 -14.12 -9.36 15.43
N ARG A 5 -13.88 -9.41 14.12
CA ARG A 5 -12.89 -10.31 13.51
C ARG A 5 -11.64 -9.54 13.11
N GLU A 6 -10.49 -9.97 13.61
CA GLU A 6 -9.19 -9.49 13.13
C GLU A 6 -8.83 -10.15 11.79
N LEU A 7 -8.43 -9.32 10.82
CA LEU A 7 -7.97 -9.73 9.51
C LEU A 7 -6.58 -9.13 9.27
N VAL A 8 -5.57 -9.99 9.14
CA VAL A 8 -4.19 -9.62 8.82
C VAL A 8 -3.80 -10.25 7.50
N PHE A 9 -3.28 -9.44 6.57
CA PHE A 9 -2.85 -9.90 5.25
C PHE A 9 -1.81 -8.98 4.62
N ALA A 10 -1.12 -9.47 3.61
CA ALA A 10 -0.12 -8.72 2.86
C ALA A 10 -0.34 -8.80 1.36
N LEU A 11 -0.10 -7.69 0.66
CA LEU A 11 -0.23 -7.57 -0.80
C LEU A 11 0.96 -6.81 -1.38
N GLU A 12 1.43 -7.23 -2.56
CA GLU A 12 2.44 -6.50 -3.34
C GLU A 12 1.74 -5.75 -4.47
N PHE A 13 1.60 -4.44 -4.29
CA PHE A 13 1.04 -3.55 -5.29
C PHE A 13 2.12 -3.12 -6.27
N ARG A 14 1.77 -3.15 -7.56
CA ARG A 14 2.63 -2.69 -8.65
C ARG A 14 1.92 -1.65 -9.51
N GLY A 15 2.64 -0.65 -9.98
CA GLY A 15 2.07 0.39 -10.85
C GLY A 15 3.02 1.56 -11.08
N ARG A 16 2.44 2.75 -11.23
CA ARG A 16 3.19 4.00 -11.48
C ARG A 16 2.62 5.16 -10.67
N GLY A 17 3.50 6.07 -10.29
CA GLY A 17 3.13 7.33 -9.62
C GLY A 17 3.33 8.51 -10.56
N GLU A 18 2.25 9.23 -10.87
CA GLU A 18 2.27 10.34 -11.83
C GLU A 18 2.15 11.68 -11.10
N SER A 19 2.83 12.72 -11.61
CA SER A 19 2.62 14.08 -11.13
C SER A 19 1.27 14.61 -11.61
N LEU A 20 0.55 15.33 -10.75
CA LEU A 20 -0.69 15.97 -11.19
C LEU A 20 -0.39 17.21 -12.05
N PRO A 21 -1.14 17.45 -13.15
CA PRO A 21 -0.95 18.63 -13.98
C PRO A 21 -1.02 19.92 -13.15
N GLY A 22 -0.03 20.80 -13.33
CA GLY A 22 0.03 22.09 -12.63
C GLY A 22 0.47 22.02 -11.16
N SER A 23 0.85 20.84 -10.65
CA SER A 23 1.37 20.69 -9.29
C SER A 23 2.82 20.20 -9.26
N THR A 24 3.64 20.85 -8.46
CA THR A 24 5.02 20.42 -8.17
C THR A 24 5.11 19.49 -6.96
N THR A 25 4.08 19.47 -6.12
CA THR A 25 4.06 18.72 -4.85
C THR A 25 3.07 17.56 -4.86
N GLN A 26 2.02 17.63 -5.69
CA GLN A 26 0.96 16.63 -5.69
C GLN A 26 1.15 15.58 -6.77
N ARG A 27 0.92 14.34 -6.37
CA ARG A 27 1.00 13.17 -7.23
C ARG A 27 -0.24 12.32 -7.09
N ARG A 28 -0.53 11.52 -8.10
CA ARG A 28 -1.51 10.44 -8.04
C ARG A 28 -0.78 9.11 -8.13
N ALA A 29 -1.01 8.25 -7.15
CA ALA A 29 -0.54 6.88 -7.18
C ALA A 29 -1.68 5.97 -7.67
N ARG A 30 -1.40 5.14 -8.66
CA ARG A 30 -2.29 4.08 -9.12
C ARG A 30 -1.51 2.79 -9.20
N THR A 31 -1.82 1.86 -8.31
CA THR A 31 -1.17 0.56 -8.24
C THR A 31 -2.22 -0.54 -8.09
N SER A 32 -1.83 -1.78 -8.42
CA SER A 32 -2.70 -2.94 -8.25
C SER A 32 -1.92 -4.16 -7.81
N ALA A 33 -2.57 -5.04 -7.05
CA ALA A 33 -2.04 -6.32 -6.64
C ALA A 33 -3.00 -7.43 -7.14
N PRO A 34 -2.53 -8.45 -7.86
CA PRO A 34 -3.34 -9.64 -8.09
C PRO A 34 -3.57 -10.39 -6.77
N SER A 35 -4.49 -11.36 -6.78
CA SER A 35 -4.48 -12.40 -5.74
C SER A 35 -3.12 -13.08 -5.73
N GLN A 36 -2.58 -13.31 -4.53
CA GLN A 36 -1.19 -13.77 -4.39
C GLN A 36 -0.96 -14.57 -3.11
N THR A 37 0.10 -15.37 -3.14
CA THR A 37 0.73 -15.94 -1.95
C THR A 37 2.04 -15.21 -1.69
N LEU A 38 2.25 -14.71 -0.48
CA LEU A 38 3.54 -14.22 0.00
C LEU A 38 4.12 -15.25 0.96
N SER A 39 5.27 -15.82 0.60
CA SER A 39 5.99 -16.78 1.42
C SER A 39 7.31 -16.20 1.88
N THR A 40 7.64 -16.41 3.16
CA THR A 40 8.94 -16.09 3.74
C THR A 40 9.52 -17.33 4.41
N LEU A 41 10.72 -17.70 4.02
CA LEU A 41 11.48 -18.79 4.62
C LEU A 41 12.71 -18.21 5.31
N VAL A 42 12.86 -18.50 6.61
CA VAL A 42 14.07 -18.19 7.37
C VAL A 42 14.83 -19.49 7.54
N GLY A 43 15.98 -19.60 6.87
CA GLY A 43 16.84 -20.78 6.89
C GLY A 43 18.29 -20.43 7.26
N ALA A 44 19.13 -21.46 7.37
CA ALA A 44 20.56 -21.28 7.67
C ALA A 44 21.28 -20.40 6.64
N ASP A 45 20.83 -20.44 5.38
CA ASP A 45 21.41 -19.69 4.26
C ASP A 45 20.83 -18.28 4.10
N GLY A 46 19.89 -17.87 4.98
CA GLY A 46 19.32 -16.52 5.02
C GLY A 46 17.80 -16.48 4.95
N VAL A 47 17.29 -15.31 4.53
CA VAL A 47 15.86 -15.03 4.39
C VAL A 47 15.49 -15.05 2.91
N PHE A 48 14.58 -15.95 2.53
CA PHE A 48 14.04 -16.04 1.19
C PHE A 48 12.59 -15.58 1.20
N ALA A 49 12.23 -14.71 0.26
CA ALA A 49 10.87 -14.24 0.09
C ALA A 49 10.42 -14.48 -1.34
N ARG A 50 9.14 -14.83 -1.52
CA ARG A 50 8.55 -15.04 -2.83
C ARG A 50 7.11 -14.58 -2.85
N VAL A 51 6.75 -13.84 -3.89
CA VAL A 51 5.38 -13.47 -4.23
C VAL A 51 4.98 -14.27 -5.45
N GLU A 52 3.92 -15.05 -5.34
CA GLU A 52 3.35 -15.84 -6.44
C GLU A 52 1.93 -15.39 -6.72
N PRO A 53 1.63 -14.88 -7.93
CA PRO A 53 0.25 -14.65 -8.34
C PRO A 53 -0.52 -15.96 -8.35
N VAL A 54 -1.77 -15.91 -7.90
CA VAL A 54 -2.73 -17.02 -7.95
C VAL A 54 -4.04 -16.55 -8.58
N ASP A 55 -4.85 -17.49 -9.05
CA ASP A 55 -6.17 -17.18 -9.60
C ASP A 55 -7.06 -16.52 -8.55
N GLY A 56 -7.72 -15.43 -8.95
CA GLY A 56 -8.60 -14.66 -8.08
C GLY A 56 -8.80 -13.23 -8.58
N GLU A 57 -9.36 -12.40 -7.71
CA GLU A 57 -9.60 -11.00 -8.01
C GLU A 57 -8.34 -10.14 -7.83
N ARG A 58 -8.46 -8.86 -8.17
CA ARG A 58 -7.38 -7.86 -8.08
C ARG A 58 -7.75 -6.79 -7.06
N ALA A 59 -6.77 -6.41 -6.25
CA ALA A 59 -6.84 -5.20 -5.45
C ALA A 59 -6.28 -4.00 -6.22
N THR A 60 -6.91 -2.84 -6.11
CA THR A 60 -6.46 -1.58 -6.75
C THR A 60 -6.40 -0.46 -5.73
N LEU A 61 -5.29 0.27 -5.70
CA LEU A 61 -5.10 1.47 -4.91
C LEU A 61 -5.17 2.70 -5.82
N GLU A 62 -5.93 3.70 -5.38
CA GLU A 62 -5.87 5.05 -5.89
C GLU A 62 -5.64 6.01 -4.73
N ALA A 63 -4.54 6.76 -4.77
CA ALA A 63 -4.21 7.72 -3.72
C ALA A 63 -3.75 9.06 -4.30
N ARG A 64 -4.08 10.12 -3.59
CA ARG A 64 -3.48 11.44 -3.75
C ARG A 64 -2.34 11.57 -2.76
N VAL A 65 -1.17 11.96 -3.26
CA VAL A 65 0.05 12.14 -2.48
C VAL A 65 0.41 13.62 -2.48
N GLU A 66 0.70 14.17 -1.32
CA GLU A 66 1.30 15.49 -1.17
C GLU A 66 2.71 15.37 -0.60
N ARG A 67 3.71 15.80 -1.38
CA ARG A 67 5.11 15.79 -0.98
C ARG A 67 5.54 17.12 -0.38
N PHE A 68 6.40 17.03 0.63
CA PHE A 68 7.03 18.16 1.28
C PHE A 68 8.53 18.19 0.96
N GLY A 69 9.13 19.38 1.10
CA GLY A 69 10.54 19.62 0.74
C GLY A 69 11.56 18.95 1.67
N ASP A 70 11.12 18.45 2.82
CA ASP A 70 11.94 17.73 3.81
C ASP A 70 12.04 16.22 3.53
N GLY A 71 11.48 15.75 2.41
CA GLY A 71 11.44 14.32 2.08
C GLY A 71 10.28 13.56 2.75
N THR A 72 9.37 14.28 3.41
CA THR A 72 8.13 13.70 3.93
C THR A 72 6.98 13.82 2.94
N PHE A 73 5.92 13.07 3.18
CA PHE A 73 4.68 13.17 2.42
C PHE A 73 3.48 12.72 3.25
N VAL A 74 2.28 13.07 2.79
CA VAL A 74 1.01 12.51 3.25
C VAL A 74 0.21 11.99 2.07
N GLU A 75 -0.67 11.04 2.36
CA GLU A 75 -1.51 10.36 1.41
C GLU A 75 -2.93 10.19 1.96
N GLU A 76 -3.88 10.27 1.04
CA GLU A 76 -5.25 9.85 1.26
C GLU A 76 -5.74 9.11 0.03
N GLY A 77 -6.58 8.10 0.21
CA GLY A 77 -7.00 7.29 -0.90
C GLY A 77 -7.97 6.18 -0.53
N GLU A 78 -8.18 5.31 -1.50
CA GLU A 78 -8.96 4.10 -1.35
C GLU A 78 -8.23 2.88 -1.91
N ILE A 79 -8.49 1.73 -1.29
CA ILE A 79 -8.10 0.42 -1.81
C ILE A 79 -9.37 -0.38 -2.04
N THR A 80 -9.60 -0.80 -3.28
CA THR A 80 -10.69 -1.71 -3.65
C THR A 80 -10.15 -3.13 -3.76
N TYR A 81 -10.78 -4.09 -3.09
CA TYR A 81 -10.42 -5.51 -3.08
C TYR A 81 -11.42 -6.32 -3.92
N GLY A 82 -11.39 -6.14 -5.24
CA GLY A 82 -12.34 -6.79 -6.15
C GLY A 82 -13.81 -6.56 -5.75
N THR A 83 -14.63 -7.59 -5.88
CA THR A 83 -16.05 -7.57 -5.46
C THR A 83 -16.25 -7.59 -3.95
N ALA A 84 -15.21 -7.87 -3.15
CA ALA A 84 -15.33 -7.90 -1.69
C ALA A 84 -15.63 -6.51 -1.10
N GLY A 85 -15.23 -5.43 -1.78
CA GLY A 85 -15.50 -4.06 -1.35
C GLY A 85 -14.24 -3.22 -1.27
N LYS A 86 -14.25 -2.17 -0.44
CA LYS A 86 -13.16 -1.20 -0.38
C LYS A 86 -12.92 -0.68 1.04
N VAL A 87 -11.75 -0.10 1.26
CA VAL A 87 -11.40 0.72 2.43
C VAL A 87 -10.91 2.09 1.98
N THR A 88 -11.21 3.12 2.77
CA THR A 88 -10.61 4.46 2.63
C THR A 88 -9.58 4.66 3.74
N PHE A 89 -8.55 5.46 3.46
CA PHE A 89 -7.47 5.67 4.42
C PHE A 89 -6.88 7.08 4.33
N THR A 90 -6.20 7.48 5.40
CA THR A 90 -5.36 8.68 5.46
C THR A 90 -4.03 8.36 6.17
N THR A 91 -2.97 9.10 5.87
CA THR A 91 -1.68 8.96 6.55
C THR A 91 -1.78 9.24 8.04
N GLN A 92 -1.24 8.33 8.84
CA GLN A 92 -0.97 8.56 10.26
C GLN A 92 0.38 9.27 10.40
N GLY A 93 0.35 10.55 10.78
CA GLY A 93 1.56 11.37 10.88
C GLY A 93 2.10 11.73 9.50
N ARG A 94 3.25 11.16 9.11
CA ARG A 94 3.87 11.38 7.80
C ARG A 94 4.56 10.11 7.29
N GLY A 95 4.53 9.94 5.98
CA GLY A 95 5.44 9.03 5.29
C GLY A 95 6.78 9.70 5.02
N TRP A 96 7.79 8.89 4.75
CA TRP A 96 9.14 9.34 4.42
C TRP A 96 9.66 8.65 3.18
N VAL A 97 10.43 9.39 2.38
CA VAL A 97 11.23 8.86 1.28
C VAL A 97 12.70 9.14 1.48
N ALA A 98 13.55 8.23 1.02
CA ALA A 98 15.00 8.38 1.00
C ALA A 98 15.59 7.82 -0.30
N PRO A 99 16.77 8.29 -0.75
CA PRO A 99 17.50 7.66 -1.84
C PRO A 99 17.73 6.18 -1.56
N ALA A 100 17.48 5.32 -2.55
CA ALA A 100 17.82 3.91 -2.49
C ALA A 100 19.29 3.67 -2.89
N PRO A 101 19.89 2.52 -2.55
CA PRO A 101 21.22 2.15 -3.03
C PRO A 101 21.32 2.06 -4.57
N THR A 102 20.20 1.77 -5.24
CA THR A 102 20.14 1.79 -6.71
C THR A 102 20.05 3.23 -7.22
N PRO A 103 20.96 3.67 -8.12
CA PRO A 103 20.96 5.03 -8.63
C PRO A 103 19.61 5.46 -9.22
N GLY A 104 19.13 6.63 -8.79
CA GLY A 104 17.85 7.19 -9.24
C GLY A 104 16.60 6.54 -8.65
N ALA A 105 16.72 5.49 -7.85
CA ALA A 105 15.60 4.88 -7.14
C ALA A 105 15.42 5.50 -5.75
N VAL A 106 14.20 5.36 -5.22
CA VAL A 106 13.79 5.88 -3.92
C VAL A 106 13.12 4.76 -3.14
N TYR A 107 13.44 4.63 -1.85
CA TYR A 107 12.68 3.82 -0.90
C TYR A 107 11.82 4.72 -0.03
N GLY A 108 10.66 4.21 0.37
CA GLY A 108 9.80 4.93 1.29
C GLY A 108 8.95 4.01 2.13
N ALA A 109 8.42 4.58 3.20
CA ALA A 109 7.50 3.91 4.09
C ALA A 109 6.48 4.88 4.67
N VAL A 110 5.28 4.38 4.94
CA VAL A 110 4.18 5.17 5.51
C VAL A 110 3.22 4.24 6.25
N VAL A 111 2.55 4.78 7.27
CA VAL A 111 1.44 4.13 7.96
C VAL A 111 0.16 4.87 7.60
N TRP A 112 -0.87 4.12 7.24
CA TRP A 112 -2.21 4.64 6.99
C TRP A 112 -3.18 4.16 8.05
N THR A 113 -4.08 5.04 8.48
CA THR A 113 -5.25 4.70 9.30
C THR A 113 -6.44 4.48 8.38
N VAL A 114 -7.14 3.36 8.55
CA VAL A 114 -8.40 3.10 7.85
C VAL A 114 -9.50 3.99 8.43
N THR A 115 -10.09 4.82 7.58
CA THR A 115 -11.10 5.82 7.94
C THR A 115 -12.53 5.39 7.60
N GLY A 116 -12.68 4.36 6.78
CA GLY A 116 -13.98 3.83 6.37
C GLY A 116 -13.85 2.58 5.52
N GLY A 117 -14.98 1.91 5.29
CA GLY A 117 -15.04 0.77 4.40
C GLY A 117 -16.46 0.49 3.90
N ALA A 118 -16.53 -0.29 2.83
CA ALA A 118 -17.78 -0.67 2.16
C ALA A 118 -17.75 -2.14 1.72
N GLY A 119 -18.93 -2.71 1.45
CA GLY A 119 -19.08 -4.13 1.14
C GLY A 119 -18.73 -4.99 2.36
N ARG A 120 -17.87 -6.00 2.17
CA ARG A 120 -17.36 -6.86 3.25
C ARG A 120 -16.43 -6.14 4.24
N PHE A 121 -16.05 -4.91 3.94
CA PHE A 121 -15.27 -4.03 4.81
C PHE A 121 -16.12 -2.93 5.46
N ALA A 122 -17.45 -3.00 5.38
CA ALA A 122 -18.33 -2.03 6.03
C ALA A 122 -18.01 -1.93 7.54
N GLY A 123 -17.71 -0.71 8.02
CA GLY A 123 -17.34 -0.46 9.42
C GLY A 123 -15.92 -0.89 9.83
N ALA A 124 -15.08 -1.32 8.89
CA ALA A 124 -13.70 -1.70 9.17
C ALA A 124 -12.88 -0.55 9.77
N ARG A 125 -11.98 -0.89 10.69
CA ARG A 125 -10.99 0.02 11.29
C ARG A 125 -9.64 -0.67 11.34
N GLY A 126 -8.56 0.08 11.43
CA GLY A 126 -7.23 -0.52 11.59
C GLY A 126 -6.14 0.29 10.93
N LEU A 127 -5.02 -0.38 10.70
CA LEU A 127 -3.81 0.21 10.13
C LEU A 127 -3.34 -0.57 8.91
N ILE A 128 -2.71 0.13 7.99
CA ILE A 128 -2.00 -0.45 6.85
C ILE A 128 -0.60 0.17 6.84
N THR A 129 0.44 -0.64 6.81
CA THR A 129 1.81 -0.17 6.58
C THR A 129 2.17 -0.41 5.14
N SER A 130 2.74 0.60 4.48
CA SER A 130 3.30 0.51 3.14
C SER A 130 4.81 0.67 3.22
N ASN A 131 5.54 -0.22 2.53
CA ASN A 131 6.98 -0.17 2.31
C ASN A 131 7.25 -0.35 0.82
N PHE A 132 7.76 0.67 0.18
CA PHE A 132 7.79 0.74 -1.28
C PHE A 132 9.14 1.18 -1.83
N ALA A 133 9.35 0.78 -3.08
CA ALA A 133 10.40 1.26 -3.94
C ALA A 133 9.80 1.94 -5.17
N VAL A 134 10.40 3.06 -5.57
CA VAL A 134 10.14 3.72 -6.85
C VAL A 134 11.43 3.69 -7.66
N SER A 135 11.38 3.09 -8.85
CA SER A 135 12.54 3.04 -9.76
C SER A 135 12.81 4.42 -10.39
N ALA A 136 13.98 4.58 -11.01
CA ALA A 136 14.30 5.80 -11.78
C ALA A 136 13.31 6.04 -12.94
N ALA A 137 12.68 4.99 -13.46
CA ALA A 137 11.64 5.08 -14.49
C ALA A 137 10.24 5.38 -13.93
N GLY A 138 10.10 5.54 -12.59
CA GLY A 138 8.83 5.82 -11.93
C GLY A 138 7.94 4.59 -11.71
N GLU A 139 8.49 3.39 -11.86
CA GLU A 139 7.78 2.14 -11.54
C GLU A 139 7.73 1.94 -10.03
N VAL A 140 6.56 1.58 -9.52
CA VAL A 140 6.32 1.40 -8.09
C VAL A 140 6.14 -0.08 -7.79
N VAL A 141 6.86 -0.56 -6.78
CA VAL A 141 6.59 -1.82 -6.08
C VAL A 141 6.36 -1.48 -4.61
N ASP A 142 5.20 -1.82 -4.09
CA ASP A 142 4.73 -1.38 -2.77
C ASP A 142 4.16 -2.56 -1.99
N HIS A 143 4.79 -2.89 -0.87
CA HIS A 143 4.39 -3.99 -0.01
C HIS A 143 3.52 -3.46 1.12
N HIS A 144 2.27 -3.90 1.14
CA HIS A 144 1.34 -3.58 2.20
C HIS A 144 1.26 -4.71 3.21
N VAL A 145 1.20 -4.36 4.50
CA VAL A 145 0.70 -5.25 5.55
C VAL A 145 -0.47 -4.55 6.22
N ALA A 146 -1.65 -5.15 6.12
CA ALA A 146 -2.88 -4.64 6.70
C ALA A 146 -3.21 -5.41 7.99
N ARG A 147 -3.70 -4.67 8.99
CA ARG A 147 -4.32 -5.22 10.20
C ARG A 147 -5.65 -4.51 10.42
N LEU A 148 -6.73 -5.20 10.08
CA LEU A 148 -8.08 -4.66 10.10
C LEU A 148 -8.93 -5.38 11.15
N LEU A 149 -9.74 -4.60 11.87
CA LEU A 149 -10.84 -5.11 12.68
C LEU A 149 -12.13 -4.93 11.87
N LEU A 150 -12.82 -6.04 11.62
CA LEU A 150 -14.13 -6.05 10.98
C LEU A 150 -15.22 -6.17 12.05
N PRO A 151 -16.36 -5.47 11.91
CA PRO A 151 -17.50 -5.57 12.83
C PRO A 151 -18.13 -6.96 12.89
#